data_AF-A0A7S3VQD2-F1
#
_entry.id   AF-A0A7S3VQD2-F1
#
_cell.length_a   1.000
_cell.length_b   1.000
_cell.length_c   1.000
_cell.angle_alpha   90.00
_cell.angle_beta   90.00
_cell.angle_gamma   90.00
#
_symmetry.space_group_name_H-M   'P 1'
#
loop_
_entity.id
_entity.type
_entity.pdbx_description
1 polymer ?
#
loop_
_entity_poly.entity_id
_entity_poly.type
_entity_poly.pdbx_seq_one_letter_code
_entity_poly.pdbx_strand_id
1 'polypeptide(L)'
;GNTSSSSSGSSTVAWDNSLEHLLMPALEAYEHEALTGEVAPGNEEFQSAIKQAVPLGWVFKGVPLHHRSPSPADILAALLADPQVLAVLGSQAPGPGMALALRVRVFAFPEDLFSVWVMLAAKYRGSA
;
A
#
# COMPACT_ATOMS: atom_id res chain seq x y z
N GLY A 1 28.50 8.03 -34.61
CA GLY A 1 28.24 6.62 -34.26
C GLY A 1 26.98 6.56 -33.46
N ASN A 2 25.90 6.04 -34.05
CA ASN A 2 24.59 5.93 -33.41
C ASN A 2 24.61 4.74 -32.47
N THR A 3 24.48 4.97 -31.16
CA THR A 3 24.09 3.92 -30.22
C THR A 3 22.59 4.05 -29.99
N SER A 4 21.83 3.26 -30.77
CA SER A 4 20.43 2.94 -30.46
C SER A 4 20.38 2.31 -29.08
N SER A 5 19.85 3.04 -28.10
CA SER A 5 19.50 2.46 -26.80
C SER A 5 18.25 1.63 -27.02
N SER A 6 18.41 0.31 -27.07
CA SER A 6 17.32 -0.64 -27.19
C SER A 6 16.52 -0.62 -25.89
N SER A 7 15.46 0.19 -25.83
CA SER A 7 14.46 0.14 -24.76
C SER A 7 13.81 -1.24 -24.79
N SER A 8 14.35 -2.16 -24.00
CA SER A 8 13.66 -3.39 -23.65
C SER A 8 12.51 -2.97 -22.71
N GLY A 9 11.33 -2.76 -23.29
CA GLY A 9 10.11 -2.40 -22.57
C GLY A 9 9.72 -3.51 -21.60
N SER A 10 10.30 -3.49 -20.41
CA SER A 10 9.84 -4.29 -19.29
C SER A 10 8.54 -3.65 -18.80
N SER A 11 7.41 -4.11 -19.34
CA SER A 11 6.06 -3.78 -18.84
C SER A 11 5.82 -4.46 -17.49
N THR A 12 6.76 -4.29 -16.56
CA THR A 12 6.74 -4.89 -15.24
C THR A 12 6.29 -3.84 -14.24
N VAL A 13 5.33 -4.22 -13.40
CA VAL A 13 4.92 -3.42 -12.25
C VAL A 13 6.15 -3.13 -11.38
N ALA A 14 6.39 -1.84 -11.11
CA ALA A 14 7.49 -1.43 -10.25
C ALA A 14 7.00 -1.37 -8.79
N TRP A 15 7.89 -1.72 -7.86
CA TRP A 15 7.66 -1.49 -6.43
C TRP A 15 8.29 -0.16 -6.05
N ASP A 16 7.51 0.68 -5.36
CA ASP A 16 7.93 2.01 -4.94
C ASP A 16 8.21 2.02 -3.43
N ASN A 17 9.50 1.92 -3.08
CA ASN A 17 9.93 1.91 -1.69
C ASN A 17 9.63 3.24 -0.98
N SER A 18 9.71 4.37 -1.69
CA SER A 18 9.37 5.67 -1.11
C SER A 18 7.92 5.73 -0.68
N LEU A 19 7.00 5.21 -1.51
CA LEU A 19 5.60 5.10 -1.16
C LEU A 19 5.37 4.12 0.01
N GLU A 20 6.07 3.00 0.05
CA GLU A 20 6.03 2.05 1.16
C GLU A 20 6.38 2.73 2.51
N HIS A 21 7.41 3.58 2.54
CA HIS A 21 7.79 4.32 3.74
C HIS A 21 6.68 5.24 4.25
N LEU A 22 5.89 5.83 3.34
CA LEU A 22 4.77 6.68 3.70
C LEU A 22 3.61 5.91 4.34
N LEU A 23 3.45 4.63 4.01
CA LEU A 23 2.40 3.79 4.63
C LEU A 23 2.72 3.45 6.09
N MET A 24 4.00 3.50 6.48
CA MET A 24 4.42 3.11 7.83
C MET A 24 3.72 3.90 8.95
N PRO A 25 3.73 5.24 8.97
CA PRO A 25 2.99 6.01 9.98
C PRO A 25 1.47 5.84 9.88
N ALA A 26 0.92 5.54 8.70
CA ALA A 26 -0.51 5.27 8.53
C ALA A 26 -0.96 4.01 9.28
N LEU A 27 -0.16 2.93 9.24
CA LEU A 27 -0.45 1.71 9.99
C LEU A 27 -0.46 1.95 11.51
N GLU A 28 0.44 2.79 12.01
CA GLU A 28 0.49 3.15 13.43
C GLU A 28 -0.72 4.00 13.83
N ALA A 29 -1.15 4.90 12.95
CA ALA A 29 -2.38 5.67 13.14
C ALA A 29 -3.63 4.78 13.20
N TYR A 30 -3.78 3.83 12.27
CA TYR A 30 -4.94 2.92 12.26
C TYR A 30 -5.00 2.05 13.52
N GLU A 31 -3.86 1.56 14.01
CA GLU A 31 -3.83 0.82 15.26
C GLU A 31 -4.21 1.71 16.45
N HIS A 32 -3.71 2.94 16.50
CA HIS A 32 -4.07 3.88 17.56
C HIS A 32 -5.58 4.15 17.57
N GLU A 33 -6.17 4.48 16.41
CA GLU A 33 -7.61 4.67 16.26
C GLU A 33 -8.41 3.41 16.64
N ALA A 34 -7.91 2.22 16.31
CA ALA A 34 -8.58 0.97 16.66
C ALA A 34 -8.55 0.69 18.18
N LEU A 35 -7.50 1.11 18.88
CA LEU A 35 -7.34 0.92 20.32
C LEU A 35 -8.04 2.00 21.15
N THR A 36 -7.95 3.26 20.75
CA THR A 36 -8.45 4.42 21.53
C THR A 36 -9.81 4.93 21.04
N GLY A 37 -10.16 4.67 19.77
CA GLY A 37 -11.32 5.27 19.12
C GLY A 37 -11.14 6.75 18.74
N GLU A 38 -9.93 7.31 18.94
CA GLU A 38 -9.61 8.71 18.65
C GLU A 38 -8.71 8.83 17.43
N VAL A 39 -8.94 9.86 16.62
CA VAL A 39 -8.14 10.15 15.42
C VAL A 39 -6.67 10.29 15.80
N ALA A 40 -5.82 9.44 15.21
CA ALA A 40 -4.42 9.43 15.55
C ALA A 40 -3.71 10.73 15.10
N PRO A 41 -2.83 11.29 15.94
CA PRO A 41 -2.03 12.44 15.56
C PRO A 41 -1.08 12.06 14.41
N GLY A 42 -1.11 12.82 13.31
CA GLY A 42 -0.23 12.59 12.14
C GLY A 42 -0.93 12.06 10.88
N ASN A 43 -2.24 11.75 10.94
CA ASN A 43 -3.00 11.36 9.75
C ASN A 43 -2.98 12.46 8.65
N GLU A 44 -3.04 13.73 9.03
CA GLU A 44 -2.94 14.86 8.09
C GLU A 44 -1.59 14.90 7.38
N GLU A 45 -0.51 14.63 8.11
CA GLU A 45 0.85 14.64 7.59
C GLU A 45 1.07 13.49 6.61
N PHE A 46 0.53 12.30 6.94
CA PHE A 46 0.45 11.18 6.01
C PHE A 46 -0.28 11.54 4.71
N GLN A 47 -1.48 12.10 4.81
CA GLN A 47 -2.25 12.49 3.62
C GLN A 47 -1.51 13.52 2.76
N SER A 48 -0.83 14.48 3.40
CA SER A 48 -0.01 15.48 2.71
C SER A 48 1.17 14.83 1.99
N ALA A 49 1.87 13.91 2.65
CA ALA A 49 3.01 13.21 2.07
C ALA A 49 2.62 12.33 0.88
N ILE A 50 1.48 11.62 0.95
CA ILE A 50 0.95 10.85 -0.18
C ILE A 50 0.60 11.77 -1.35
N LYS A 51 -0.06 12.90 -1.10
CA LYS A 51 -0.37 13.89 -2.15
C LYS A 51 0.88 14.44 -2.83
N GLN A 52 1.98 14.59 -2.09
CA GLN A 52 3.26 15.02 -2.66
C GLN A 52 3.97 13.89 -3.43
N ALA A 53 3.87 12.65 -2.97
CA ALA A 53 4.47 11.48 -3.63
C ALA A 53 3.72 11.06 -4.91
N VAL A 54 2.45 11.43 -5.02
CA VAL A 54 1.59 11.10 -6.16
C VAL A 54 1.54 12.30 -7.11
N PRO A 55 2.09 12.19 -8.33
CA PRO A 55 2.13 13.32 -9.25
C PRO A 55 0.74 13.69 -9.77
N LEU A 56 0.63 14.92 -10.30
CA LEU A 56 -0.64 15.47 -10.75
C LEU A 56 -1.26 14.64 -11.89
N GLY A 57 -2.54 14.29 -11.76
CA GLY A 57 -3.26 13.41 -12.68
C GLY A 57 -3.10 11.90 -12.42
N TRP A 58 -2.40 11.51 -11.35
CA TRP A 58 -2.34 10.13 -10.90
C TRP A 58 -3.39 9.86 -9.83
N VAL A 59 -3.77 8.59 -9.72
CA VAL A 59 -4.68 8.09 -8.71
C VAL A 59 -3.89 7.27 -7.70
N PHE A 60 -4.14 7.51 -6.42
CA PHE A 60 -3.65 6.68 -5.33
C PHE A 60 -4.80 5.88 -4.74
N LYS A 61 -4.60 4.59 -4.59
CA LYS A 61 -5.51 3.70 -3.89
C LYS A 61 -4.74 2.95 -2.82
N GLY A 62 -5.15 3.09 -1.57
CA GLY A 62 -4.66 2.32 -0.43
C GLY A 62 -5.80 1.53 0.20
N VAL A 63 -5.57 0.25 0.49
CA VAL A 63 -6.54 -0.63 1.15
C VAL A 63 -5.89 -1.13 2.45
N PRO A 64 -6.30 -0.60 3.62
CA PRO A 64 -5.86 -1.10 4.92
C PRO A 64 -6.68 -2.33 5.32
N LEU A 65 -6.01 -3.34 5.85
CA LEU A 65 -6.57 -4.60 6.33
C LEU A 65 -6.03 -4.93 7.71
N HIS A 66 -6.92 -5.39 8.58
CA HIS A 66 -6.59 -5.79 9.95
C HIS A 66 -6.75 -7.29 10.13
N HIS A 67 -5.72 -7.91 10.71
CA HIS A 67 -5.69 -9.34 11.01
C HIS A 67 -5.32 -9.56 12.47
N ARG A 68 -5.93 -10.57 13.08
CA ARG A 68 -5.64 -10.98 14.47
C ARG A 68 -4.58 -12.10 14.57
N SER A 69 -4.21 -12.66 13.42
CA SER A 69 -3.27 -13.78 13.32
C SER A 69 -2.00 -13.29 12.63
N PRO A 70 -0.81 -13.59 13.18
CA PRO A 70 0.47 -13.31 12.53
C PRO A 70 0.82 -14.32 11.43
N SER A 71 -0.08 -15.26 11.12
CA SER A 71 0.14 -16.27 10.09
C SER A 71 0.15 -15.66 8.68
N PRO A 72 1.28 -15.72 7.95
CA PRO A 72 1.37 -15.14 6.62
C PRO A 72 0.46 -15.83 5.60
N ALA A 73 0.19 -17.13 5.78
CA ALA A 73 -0.70 -17.89 4.91
C ALA A 73 -2.16 -17.41 5.03
N ASP A 74 -2.61 -17.13 6.24
CA ASP A 74 -3.97 -16.65 6.52
C ASP A 74 -4.15 -15.22 5.99
N ILE A 75 -3.17 -14.36 6.28
CA ILE A 75 -3.13 -12.98 5.77
C ILE A 75 -3.16 -12.97 4.23
N LEU A 76 -2.33 -13.79 3.58
CA LEU A 76 -2.30 -13.88 2.12
C LEU A 76 -3.62 -14.38 1.54
N ALA A 77 -4.22 -15.42 2.15
CA ALA A 77 -5.51 -15.93 1.71
C ALA A 77 -6.60 -14.87 1.82
N ALA A 78 -6.61 -14.09 2.91
CA ALA A 78 -7.55 -13.00 3.11
C ALA A 78 -7.33 -11.85 2.12
N LEU A 79 -6.07 -11.46 1.85
CA LEU A 79 -5.72 -10.48 0.81
C LEU A 79 -6.25 -10.92 -0.57
N LEU A 80 -6.07 -12.19 -0.93
CA LEU A 80 -6.53 -12.74 -2.21
C LEU A 80 -8.04 -12.95 -2.26
N ALA A 81 -8.73 -13.00 -1.12
CA ALA A 81 -10.18 -13.07 -1.03
C ALA A 81 -10.85 -11.69 -1.06
N ASP A 82 -10.12 -10.63 -0.71
CA ASP A 82 -10.66 -9.29 -0.61
C ASP A 82 -10.81 -8.60 -1.98
N PRO A 83 -12.03 -8.21 -2.37
CA PRO A 83 -12.27 -7.61 -3.68
C PRO A 83 -11.62 -6.23 -3.84
N GLN A 84 -11.37 -5.47 -2.77
CA GLN A 84 -10.69 -4.18 -2.86
C GLN A 84 -9.20 -4.38 -3.14
N VAL A 85 -8.57 -5.38 -2.51
CA VAL A 85 -7.19 -5.78 -2.79
C VAL A 85 -7.05 -6.28 -4.21
N LEU A 86 -7.91 -7.22 -4.63
CA LEU A 86 -7.93 -7.72 -6.00
C LEU A 86 -8.20 -6.59 -6.99
N ALA A 87 -9.06 -5.63 -6.64
CA ALA A 87 -9.25 -4.45 -7.46
C ALA A 87 -7.95 -3.67 -7.57
N VAL A 88 -7.18 -3.41 -6.51
CA VAL A 88 -5.88 -2.72 -6.60
C VAL A 88 -4.88 -3.48 -7.48
N LEU A 89 -4.80 -4.80 -7.30
CA LEU A 89 -3.91 -5.68 -8.07
C LEU A 89 -4.32 -5.82 -9.55
N GLY A 90 -5.63 -5.83 -9.82
CA GLY A 90 -6.22 -6.02 -11.14
C GLY A 90 -6.69 -4.73 -11.82
N SER A 91 -6.57 -3.56 -11.17
CA SER A 91 -7.31 -2.35 -11.57
C SER A 91 -6.99 -1.86 -12.96
N GLN A 92 -5.78 -2.04 -13.50
CA GLN A 92 -5.50 -1.86 -14.93
C GLN A 92 -4.32 -2.77 -15.29
N ALA A 93 -4.37 -3.35 -16.48
CA ALA A 93 -3.35 -4.27 -16.98
C ALA A 93 -1.94 -3.73 -16.65
N PRO A 94 -1.02 -4.55 -16.10
CA PRO A 94 0.31 -4.12 -15.70
C PRO A 94 0.98 -3.41 -16.86
N GLY A 95 0.92 -2.09 -16.80
CA GLY A 95 1.29 -1.18 -17.87
C GLY A 95 2.45 -0.31 -17.41
N PRO A 96 3.23 0.22 -18.35
CA PRO A 96 4.34 1.11 -18.00
C PRO A 96 3.80 2.35 -17.26
N GLY A 97 4.09 2.44 -15.96
CA GLY A 97 3.68 3.57 -15.11
C GLY A 97 2.85 3.23 -13.87
N MET A 98 2.56 1.95 -13.58
CA MET A 98 1.98 1.56 -12.28
C MET A 98 3.08 1.26 -11.27
N ALA A 99 2.93 1.82 -10.06
CA ALA A 99 3.80 1.53 -8.93
C ALA A 99 2.98 0.96 -7.77
N LEU A 100 3.45 -0.14 -7.19
CA LEU A 100 2.88 -0.78 -6.02
C LEU A 100 3.71 -0.49 -4.78
N ALA A 101 3.04 -0.44 -3.63
CA ALA A 101 3.67 -0.41 -2.32
C ALA A 101 2.86 -1.29 -1.37
N LEU A 102 3.56 -2.11 -0.59
CA LEU A 102 2.94 -2.97 0.42
C LEU A 102 3.68 -2.77 1.72
N ARG A 103 2.95 -2.48 2.79
CA ARG A 103 3.53 -2.37 4.13
C ARG A 103 2.78 -3.25 5.11
N VAL A 104 3.54 -3.89 5.99
CA VAL A 104 3.00 -4.76 7.05
C VAL A 104 3.59 -4.32 8.39
N ARG A 105 2.76 -4.26 9.42
CA ARG A 105 3.14 -3.95 10.80
C ARG A 105 2.47 -4.91 11.75
N VAL A 106 3.25 -5.51 12.64
CA VAL A 106 2.77 -6.45 13.65
C VAL A 106 2.94 -5.79 15.01
N PHE A 107 1.86 -5.71 15.77
CA PHE A 107 1.83 -5.27 17.16
C PHE A 107 1.56 -6.49 18.03
N ALA A 108 2.48 -6.77 18.95
CA ALA A 108 2.33 -7.85 19.91
C ALA A 108 1.76 -7.28 21.21
N PHE A 109 0.68 -7.87 21.69
CA PHE A 109 0.01 -7.53 22.93
C PHE A 109 0.29 -8.59 24.00
N PRO A 110 0.05 -8.27 25.28
CA PRO A 110 0.00 -9.30 26.32
C PRO A 110 -1.05 -10.38 25.96
N GLU A 111 -0.90 -11.57 26.56
CA GLU A 111 -1.84 -12.69 26.42
C GLU A 111 -1.88 -13.37 25.03
N ASP A 112 -0.75 -13.34 24.30
CA ASP A 112 -0.62 -13.98 22.97
C ASP A 112 -1.56 -13.37 21.89
N LEU A 113 -1.95 -12.11 22.10
CA LEU A 113 -2.74 -11.35 21.14
C LEU A 113 -1.82 -10.65 20.13
N PHE A 114 -2.18 -10.75 18.86
CA PHE A 114 -1.45 -10.12 17.75
C PHE A 114 -2.39 -9.22 16.95
N SER A 115 -1.94 -8.01 16.65
CA SER A 115 -2.61 -7.09 15.72
C SER A 115 -1.70 -6.91 14.53
N VAL A 116 -2.11 -7.42 13.37
CA VAL A 116 -1.35 -7.31 12.13
C VAL A 116 -2.08 -6.42 11.17
N TRP A 117 -1.46 -5.30 10.86
CA TRP A 117 -1.94 -4.37 9.87
C TRP A 117 -1.18 -4.53 8.57
N VAL A 118 -1.94 -4.65 7.49
CA VAL A 118 -1.43 -4.73 6.12
C VAL A 118 -2.07 -3.62 5.31
N MET A 119 -1.26 -2.86 4.59
CA MET A 119 -1.77 -1.85 3.68
C MET A 119 -1.16 -2.05 2.31
N LEU A 120 -2.00 -2.41 1.35
CA LEU A 120 -1.64 -2.46 -0.05
C LEU A 120 -2.01 -1.13 -0.69
N ALA A 121 -1.03 -0.49 -1.30
CA ALA A 121 -1.23 0.73 -2.07
C ALA A 121 -0.75 0.58 -3.51
N ALA A 122 -1.46 1.25 -4.42
CA ALA A 122 -1.04 1.41 -5.79
C ALA A 122 -1.19 2.87 -6.21
N LYS A 123 -0.24 3.33 -7.02
CA LYS A 123 -0.37 4.56 -7.78
C LYS A 123 -0.26 4.27 -9.27
N TYR A 124 -1.15 4.87 -10.04
CA TYR A 124 -1.19 4.74 -11.49
C TYR A 124 -1.73 6.02 -12.11
N ARG A 125 -1.41 6.24 -13.39
CA ARG A 125 -1.93 7.40 -14.12
C ARG A 125 -3.40 7.17 -14.43
N GLY A 126 -4.27 8.08 -13.99
CA GLY A 126 -5.67 8.04 -14.41
C GLY A 126 -5.75 8.30 -15.91
N SER A 127 -6.47 7.46 -16.65
CA SER A 127 -6.82 7.79 -18.03
C SER A 127 -7.82 8.94 -17.96
N ALA A 128 -7.37 10.13 -18.36
CA ALA A 128 -8.27 11.25 -18.63
C ALA A 128 -9.16 10.95 -19.84
#